data_AF-A0A7G7LIS1-F1
#
_entry.id   AF-A0A7G7LIS1-F1
#
_cell.length_a   1.000
_cell.length_b   1.000
_cell.length_c   1.000
_cell.angle_alpha   90.00
_cell.angle_beta   90.00
_cell.angle_gamma   90.00
#
_symmetry.space_group_name_H-M   'P 1'
#
loop_
_entity.id
_entity.type
_entity.pdbx_description
1 polymer ?
#
loop_
_entity_poly.entity_id
_entity_poly.type
_entity_poly.pdbx_seq_one_letter_code
_entity_poly.pdbx_strand_id
1 'polypeptide(L)'
;RFLNANSTDEIVFTKNATEAINTVAYGYGMPHIGEGDEIVLSIMEHHSNIVPWHFIRERQGAKLVFAPVDDQGVFHIEEFEKTLTDKTKLVAITHMSNALGTVTPMKEIVRIAHERGIPVLVDGSQSAVHMHVDMQDLGCDWYVFTGHKVYGPSGIGVLYGR
;
A
#
# COMPACT_ATOMS: atom_id res chain seq x y z
N ARG A 1 -5.98 -18.91 -9.64
CA ARG A 1 -6.07 -18.44 -8.22
C ARG A 1 -6.33 -16.94 -8.25
N PHE A 2 -7.04 -16.35 -7.28
CA PHE A 2 -7.42 -14.92 -7.34
C PHE A 2 -6.21 -13.98 -7.17
N LEU A 3 -5.47 -14.08 -6.06
CA LEU A 3 -4.25 -13.29 -5.81
C LEU A 3 -2.95 -13.96 -6.28
N ASN A 4 -2.99 -15.25 -6.61
CA ASN A 4 -1.79 -16.07 -6.83
C ASN A 4 -0.75 -16.05 -5.68
N ALA A 5 -1.19 -15.98 -4.42
CA ALA A 5 -0.32 -16.17 -3.25
C ALA A 5 0.31 -17.59 -3.23
N ASN A 6 1.47 -17.71 -2.59
CA ASN A 6 2.20 -18.98 -2.47
C ASN A 6 1.49 -19.93 -1.51
N SER A 7 1.01 -19.40 -0.39
CA SER A 7 0.29 -20.16 0.65
C SER A 7 -1.03 -19.49 1.01
N THR A 8 -1.97 -20.28 1.54
CA THR A 8 -3.15 -19.77 2.23
C THR A 8 -2.82 -19.12 3.58
N ASP A 9 -1.67 -19.46 4.16
CA ASP A 9 -1.21 -18.89 5.44
C ASP A 9 -0.79 -17.42 5.30
N GLU A 10 -0.55 -16.97 4.07
CA GLU A 10 -0.28 -15.57 3.71
C GLU A 10 -1.57 -14.72 3.65
N ILE A 11 -2.75 -15.33 3.87
CA ILE A 11 -4.05 -14.69 3.71
C ILE A 11 -4.74 -14.51 5.06
N VAL A 12 -4.92 -13.26 5.46
CA VAL A 12 -5.65 -12.86 6.67
C VAL A 12 -6.97 -12.23 6.28
N PHE A 13 -8.07 -12.76 6.83
CA PHE A 13 -9.38 -12.14 6.70
C PHE A 13 -9.55 -11.00 7.70
N THR A 14 -10.15 -9.90 7.22
CA THR A 14 -10.50 -8.73 8.00
C THR A 14 -11.92 -8.30 7.69
N LYS A 15 -12.45 -7.28 8.37
CA LYS A 15 -13.76 -6.71 8.04
C LYS A 15 -13.79 -5.97 6.70
N ASN A 16 -12.68 -5.32 6.32
CA ASN A 16 -12.53 -4.56 5.07
C ASN A 16 -11.04 -4.20 4.85
N ALA A 17 -10.72 -3.61 3.69
CA ALA A 17 -9.36 -3.15 3.38
C ALA A 17 -8.84 -2.10 4.39
N THR A 18 -9.71 -1.24 4.93
CA THR A 18 -9.31 -0.25 5.95
C THR A 18 -8.77 -0.95 7.21
N GLU A 19 -9.43 -2.02 7.65
CA GLU A 19 -8.97 -2.81 8.79
C GLU A 19 -7.66 -3.54 8.48
N ALA A 20 -7.52 -4.09 7.27
CA ALA A 20 -6.27 -4.68 6.80
C ALA A 20 -5.08 -3.71 6.84
N ILE A 21 -5.26 -2.46 6.38
CA ILE A 21 -4.22 -1.43 6.45
C ILE A 21 -3.89 -1.10 7.91
N ASN A 22 -4.91 -0.99 8.78
CA ASN A 22 -4.68 -0.75 10.20
C ASN A 22 -3.92 -1.91 10.85
N THR A 23 -4.20 -3.16 10.48
CA THR A 23 -3.45 -4.33 10.96
C THR A 23 -1.95 -4.18 10.67
N VAL A 24 -1.58 -3.71 9.47
CA VAL A 24 -0.17 -3.45 9.13
C VAL A 24 0.37 -2.23 9.87
N ALA A 25 -0.39 -1.12 9.93
CA ALA A 25 0.04 0.08 10.63
C ALA A 25 0.31 -0.16 12.13
N TYR A 26 -0.51 -0.96 12.81
CA TYR A 26 -0.33 -1.27 14.23
C TYR A 26 0.59 -2.47 14.48
N GLY A 27 0.55 -3.50 13.62
CA GLY A 27 1.37 -4.71 13.77
C GLY A 27 2.81 -4.54 13.31
N TYR A 28 3.02 -3.79 12.23
CA TYR A 28 4.36 -3.51 11.67
C TYR A 28 4.77 -2.04 11.87
N GLY A 29 3.92 -1.07 11.53
CA GLY A 29 4.30 0.34 11.55
C GLY A 29 4.70 0.84 12.95
N MET A 30 3.81 0.72 13.94
CA MET A 30 4.00 1.24 15.30
C MET A 30 5.26 0.71 16.01
N PRO A 31 5.66 -0.57 15.88
CA PRO A 31 6.91 -1.04 16.50
C PRO A 31 8.20 -0.67 15.76
N HIS A 32 8.13 -0.34 14.46
CA HIS A 32 9.32 -0.23 13.60
C HIS A 32 9.59 1.17 13.03
N ILE A 33 8.64 2.10 13.15
CA ILE A 33 8.72 3.44 12.57
C ILE A 33 8.55 4.47 13.68
N GLY A 34 9.53 5.37 13.84
CA GLY A 34 9.58 6.32 14.94
C GLY A 34 9.90 7.75 14.52
N GLU A 35 10.52 8.50 15.43
CA GLU A 35 10.76 9.92 15.26
C GLU A 35 11.70 10.20 14.08
N GLY A 36 11.22 10.99 13.13
CA GLY A 36 11.99 11.41 11.97
C GLY A 36 12.06 10.39 10.82
N ASP A 37 11.61 9.15 11.02
CA ASP A 37 11.43 8.17 9.95
C ASP A 37 10.35 8.61 8.97
N GLU A 38 10.42 8.15 7.73
CA GLU A 38 9.53 8.55 6.64
C GLU A 38 8.65 7.39 6.18
N ILE A 39 7.36 7.69 5.96
CA ILE A 39 6.39 6.83 5.30
C ILE A 39 6.00 7.51 3.99
N VAL A 40 6.29 6.85 2.87
CA VAL A 40 6.04 7.39 1.53
C VAL A 40 4.69 6.88 1.02
N LEU A 41 3.83 7.82 0.63
CA LEU A 41 2.50 7.62 0.07
C LEU A 41 2.44 8.23 -1.33
N SER A 42 1.35 8.04 -2.09
CA SER A 42 1.04 8.90 -3.23
C SER A 42 0.05 10.00 -2.85
N ILE A 43 -0.04 11.06 -3.64
CA ILE A 43 -1.12 12.05 -3.49
C ILE A 43 -2.51 11.47 -3.81
N MET A 44 -2.58 10.28 -4.40
CA MET A 44 -3.80 9.61 -4.85
C MET A 44 -4.42 8.70 -3.79
N GLU A 45 -3.82 8.58 -2.61
CA GLU A 45 -4.27 7.60 -1.61
C GLU A 45 -5.72 7.86 -1.15
N HIS A 46 -6.48 6.78 -1.03
CA HIS A 46 -7.73 6.81 -0.28
C HIS A 46 -7.43 7.08 1.19
N HIS A 47 -8.32 7.76 1.92
CA HIS A 47 -8.10 8.10 3.33
C HIS A 47 -7.74 6.89 4.23
N SER A 48 -8.27 5.71 3.92
CA SER A 48 -7.91 4.46 4.60
C SER A 48 -6.43 4.13 4.53
N ASN A 49 -5.73 4.54 3.46
CA ASN A 49 -4.29 4.40 3.28
C ASN A 49 -3.52 5.69 3.60
N ILE A 50 -4.10 6.61 4.37
CA ILE A 50 -3.44 7.83 4.89
C ILE A 50 -3.54 7.88 6.41
N VAL A 51 -4.76 7.79 6.94
CA VAL A 51 -5.06 8.04 8.35
C VAL A 51 -4.31 7.08 9.31
N PRO A 52 -4.17 5.77 9.01
CA PRO A 52 -3.40 4.89 9.88
C PRO A 52 -1.93 5.31 10.02
N TRP A 53 -1.32 5.77 8.93
CA TRP A 53 0.05 6.28 8.91
C TRP A 53 0.18 7.64 9.59
N HIS A 54 -0.87 8.48 9.49
CA HIS A 54 -0.93 9.72 10.25
C HIS A 54 -0.85 9.45 11.77
N PHE A 55 -1.43 8.37 12.29
CA PHE A 55 -1.29 8.07 13.72
C PHE A 55 0.17 7.82 14.13
N ILE A 56 1.00 7.22 13.27
CA ILE A 56 2.43 7.04 13.53
C ILE A 56 3.12 8.41 13.54
N ARG A 57 2.80 9.30 12.58
CA ARG A 57 3.26 10.70 12.60
C ARG A 57 2.90 11.40 13.90
N GLU A 58 1.63 11.34 14.29
CA GLU A 58 1.09 12.07 15.44
C GLU A 58 1.63 11.57 16.77
N ARG A 59 1.77 10.25 16.91
CA ARG A 59 2.10 9.61 18.20
C ARG A 59 3.58 9.32 18.38
N GLN A 60 4.32 9.17 17.28
CA GLN A 60 5.73 8.71 17.30
C GLN A 60 6.67 9.63 16.53
N GLY A 61 6.18 10.69 15.88
CA GLY A 61 7.02 11.69 15.23
C GLY A 61 7.54 11.30 13.85
N ALA A 62 6.96 10.27 13.22
CA ALA A 62 7.25 9.95 11.82
C ALA A 62 6.79 11.07 10.87
N LYS A 63 7.28 11.06 9.63
CA LYS A 63 6.91 12.00 8.58
C LYS A 63 6.17 11.28 7.46
N LEU A 64 5.11 11.92 6.95
CA LEU A 64 4.44 11.46 5.73
C LEU A 64 5.00 12.24 4.54
N VAL A 65 5.44 11.51 3.52
CA VAL A 65 5.96 12.06 2.26
C VAL A 65 5.03 11.62 1.14
N PHE A 66 4.69 12.51 0.21
CA PHE A 66 3.69 12.24 -0.83
C PHE A 66 4.33 12.34 -2.22
N ALA A 67 4.37 11.22 -2.94
CA ALA A 67 4.73 11.17 -4.35
C ALA A 67 3.64 11.85 -5.20
N PRO A 68 4.02 12.80 -6.06
CA PRO A 68 3.05 13.56 -6.84
C PRO A 68 2.49 12.75 -8.00
N VAL A 69 1.44 13.29 -8.60
CA VAL A 69 0.91 12.90 -9.91
C VAL A 69 0.83 14.20 -10.73
N ASP A 70 0.98 14.13 -12.06
CA ASP A 70 0.88 15.33 -12.88
C ASP A 70 -0.58 15.77 -13.12
N ASP A 71 -0.75 16.91 -13.79
CA ASP A 71 -2.07 17.49 -14.09
C ASP A 71 -2.95 16.61 -15.00
N GLN A 72 -2.36 15.61 -15.67
CA GLN A 72 -3.08 14.63 -16.49
C GLN A 72 -3.39 13.34 -15.71
N GLY A 73 -2.99 13.26 -14.44
CA GLY A 73 -3.15 12.07 -13.62
C GLY A 73 -2.12 10.97 -13.94
N VAL A 74 -1.02 11.29 -14.63
CA VAL A 74 0.05 10.32 -14.90
C VAL A 74 1.01 10.25 -13.71
N PHE A 75 1.28 9.03 -13.26
CA PHE A 75 2.25 8.75 -12.20
C PHE A 75 3.64 8.51 -12.83
N HIS A 76 4.60 9.37 -12.49
CA HIS A 76 5.98 9.29 -12.98
C HIS A 76 6.87 8.60 -11.96
N ILE A 77 7.53 7.51 -12.37
CA ILE A 77 8.32 6.69 -11.46
C ILE A 77 9.54 7.45 -10.90
N GLU A 78 10.09 8.37 -11.68
CA GLU A 78 11.23 9.20 -11.31
C GLU A 78 10.87 10.17 -10.20
N GLU A 79 9.63 10.68 -10.17
CA GLU A 79 9.14 11.54 -9.09
C GLU A 79 8.92 10.75 -7.81
N PHE A 80 8.45 9.51 -7.91
CA PHE A 80 8.39 8.59 -6.76
C PHE A 80 9.80 8.32 -6.20
N GLU A 81 10.77 7.98 -7.05
CA GLU A 81 12.11 7.63 -6.60
C GLU A 81 12.79 8.79 -5.84
N LYS A 82 12.55 10.04 -6.25
CA LYS A 82 13.03 11.24 -5.56
C LYS A 82 12.48 11.43 -4.14
N THR A 83 11.33 10.81 -3.83
CA THR A 83 10.75 10.87 -2.48
C THR A 83 11.41 9.91 -1.50
N LEU A 84 12.15 8.92 -1.99
CA LEU A 84 12.79 7.91 -1.16
C LEU A 84 14.14 8.42 -0.62
N THR A 85 14.31 8.35 0.69
CA THR A 85 15.54 8.72 1.40
C THR A 85 16.02 7.59 2.31
N ASP A 86 17.19 7.74 2.93
CA ASP A 86 17.69 6.78 3.94
C ASP A 86 16.79 6.69 5.19
N LYS A 87 15.85 7.64 5.36
CA LYS A 87 14.86 7.65 6.45
C LYS A 87 13.57 6.94 6.09
N THR A 88 13.36 6.56 4.83
CA THR A 88 12.14 5.87 4.43
C THR A 88 12.11 4.47 5.04
N LYS A 89 11.05 4.16 5.80
CA LYS A 89 10.86 2.87 6.47
C LYS A 89 9.70 2.05 5.93
N LEU A 90 8.81 2.68 5.15
CA LEU A 90 7.68 2.03 4.54
C LEU A 90 7.19 2.83 3.33
N VAL A 91 6.81 2.12 2.26
CA VAL A 91 5.99 2.68 1.18
C VAL A 91 4.58 2.11 1.33
N ALA A 92 3.57 2.96 1.37
CA ALA A 92 2.16 2.56 1.35
C ALA A 92 1.46 3.27 0.20
N ILE A 93 1.14 2.55 -0.87
CA ILE A 93 0.73 3.18 -2.12
C ILE A 93 -0.39 2.41 -2.82
N THR A 94 -1.30 3.14 -3.45
CA THR A 94 -2.39 2.54 -4.22
C THR A 94 -1.89 1.87 -5.49
N HIS A 95 -2.43 0.70 -5.82
CA HIS A 95 -2.19 0.05 -7.12
C HIS A 95 -3.01 0.72 -8.24
N MET A 96 -4.21 1.21 -7.91
CA MET A 96 -5.08 1.91 -8.83
C MET A 96 -5.90 2.97 -8.09
N SER A 97 -5.74 4.24 -8.47
CA SER A 97 -6.48 5.36 -7.87
C SER A 97 -7.99 5.16 -8.00
N ASN A 98 -8.73 5.37 -6.92
CA ASN A 98 -10.19 5.32 -6.94
C ASN A 98 -10.83 6.57 -7.57
N ALA A 99 -10.07 7.66 -7.71
CA ALA A 99 -10.57 8.92 -8.25
C ALA A 99 -10.17 9.08 -9.72
N LEU A 100 -8.90 8.86 -10.04
CA LEU A 100 -8.34 9.07 -11.38
C LEU A 100 -8.38 7.81 -12.25
N GLY A 101 -8.43 6.62 -11.65
CA GLY A 101 -8.24 5.36 -12.36
C GLY A 101 -6.78 5.10 -12.77
N THR A 102 -5.84 5.99 -12.44
CA THR A 102 -4.41 5.83 -12.67
C THR A 102 -3.91 4.54 -12.05
N VAL A 103 -3.29 3.69 -12.87
CA VAL A 103 -2.59 2.48 -12.42
C VAL A 103 -1.14 2.84 -12.15
N THR A 104 -0.64 2.53 -10.96
CA THR A 104 0.77 2.77 -10.62
C THR A 104 1.64 1.64 -11.16
N PRO A 105 2.89 1.90 -11.57
CA PRO A 105 3.83 0.88 -12.03
C PRO A 105 4.35 0.04 -10.84
N MET A 106 3.45 -0.73 -10.21
CA MET A 106 3.64 -1.30 -8.88
C MET A 106 4.86 -2.22 -8.78
N LYS A 107 5.10 -3.05 -9.79
CA LYS A 107 6.27 -3.94 -9.81
C LYS A 107 7.59 -3.17 -9.74
N GLU A 108 7.65 -2.03 -10.41
CA GLU A 108 8.82 -1.17 -10.43
C GLU A 108 8.98 -0.42 -9.10
N ILE A 109 7.88 0.05 -8.51
CA ILE A 109 7.85 0.62 -7.16
C ILE A 109 8.41 -0.37 -6.13
N VAL A 110 7.93 -1.63 -6.16
CA VAL A 110 8.40 -2.68 -5.25
C VAL A 110 9.88 -2.95 -5.47
N ARG A 111 10.34 -3.08 -6.72
CA ARG A 111 11.76 -3.29 -7.05
C ARG A 111 12.64 -2.19 -6.44
N ILE A 112 12.30 -0.92 -6.70
CA ILE A 112 13.08 0.24 -6.22
C ILE A 112 13.08 0.31 -4.69
N ALA A 113 11.95 0.05 -4.03
CA ALA A 113 11.85 0.05 -2.58
C ALA A 113 12.68 -1.08 -1.95
N HIS A 114 12.58 -2.30 -2.50
CA HIS A 114 13.31 -3.48 -2.03
C HIS A 114 14.82 -3.39 -2.22
N GLU A 115 15.29 -2.74 -3.29
CA GLU A 115 16.72 -2.42 -3.48
C GLU A 115 17.31 -1.58 -2.34
N ARG A 116 16.45 -0.89 -1.58
CA ARG A 116 16.80 -0.08 -0.41
C ARG A 116 16.37 -0.74 0.92
N GLY A 117 15.86 -1.97 0.88
CA GLY A 117 15.36 -2.69 2.05
C GLY A 117 14.07 -2.12 2.65
N ILE A 118 13.29 -1.38 1.87
CA ILE A 118 12.05 -0.74 2.31
C ILE A 118 10.85 -1.62 1.92
N PRO A 119 10.01 -2.07 2.87
CA PRO A 119 8.84 -2.86 2.55
C PRO A 119 7.69 -2.01 2.00
N VAL A 120 6.81 -2.65 1.22
CA VAL A 120 5.73 -2.02 0.46
C VAL A 120 4.37 -2.61 0.82
N LEU A 121 3.46 -1.76 1.29
CA LEU A 121 2.04 -2.05 1.36
C LEU A 121 1.32 -1.49 0.13
N VAL A 122 0.52 -2.33 -0.50
CA VAL A 122 -0.24 -2.00 -1.71
C VAL A 122 -1.74 -1.93 -1.39
N ASP A 123 -2.35 -0.74 -1.56
CA ASP A 123 -3.80 -0.62 -1.57
C ASP A 123 -4.35 -1.06 -2.93
N GLY A 124 -4.75 -2.33 -2.96
CA GLY A 124 -5.30 -3.01 -4.11
C GLY A 124 -6.81 -2.90 -4.26
N SER A 125 -7.49 -2.12 -3.42
CA SER A 125 -8.96 -2.13 -3.31
C SER A 125 -9.70 -1.89 -4.62
N GLN A 126 -9.10 -1.17 -5.58
CA GLN A 126 -9.64 -1.01 -6.94
C GLN A 126 -9.03 -1.99 -7.94
N SER A 127 -7.70 -2.16 -7.93
CA SER A 127 -7.03 -3.05 -8.88
C SER A 127 -7.50 -4.50 -8.79
N ALA A 128 -7.83 -5.01 -7.59
CA ALA A 128 -8.37 -6.37 -7.43
C ALA A 128 -9.72 -6.58 -8.14
N VAL A 129 -10.43 -5.50 -8.47
CA VAL A 129 -11.68 -5.52 -9.24
C VAL A 129 -11.41 -5.42 -10.74
N HIS A 130 -10.41 -4.63 -11.13
CA HIS A 130 -10.26 -4.13 -12.49
C HIS A 130 -9.12 -4.75 -13.29
N MET A 131 -8.22 -5.50 -12.65
CA MET A 131 -7.07 -6.10 -13.31
C MET A 131 -6.68 -7.42 -12.68
N HIS A 132 -5.90 -8.19 -13.44
CA HIS A 132 -5.26 -9.39 -12.90
C HIS A 132 -4.18 -8.99 -11.89
N VAL A 133 -4.12 -9.70 -10.78
CA VAL A 133 -3.18 -9.45 -9.69
C VAL A 133 -2.47 -10.74 -9.32
N ASP A 134 -1.14 -10.66 -9.21
CA ASP A 134 -0.27 -11.78 -8.93
C ASP A 134 0.75 -11.37 -7.87
N MET A 135 0.60 -11.88 -6.65
CA MET A 135 1.48 -11.53 -5.52
C MET A 135 2.90 -12.06 -5.69
N GLN A 136 3.08 -13.18 -6.40
CA GLN A 136 4.41 -13.72 -6.67
C GLN A 136 5.15 -12.84 -7.68
N ASP A 137 4.46 -12.32 -8.69
CA ASP A 137 5.05 -11.43 -9.69
C ASP A 137 5.24 -10.00 -9.19
N LEU A 138 4.27 -9.47 -8.42
CA LEU A 138 4.33 -8.12 -7.85
C LEU A 138 5.39 -8.01 -6.75
N GLY A 139 5.54 -9.06 -5.93
CA GLY A 139 6.56 -9.14 -4.89
C GLY A 139 6.36 -8.21 -3.69
N CYS A 140 5.21 -7.53 -3.57
CA CYS A 140 4.93 -6.64 -2.44
C CYS A 140 4.86 -7.40 -1.10
N ASP A 141 5.20 -6.71 -0.01
CA ASP A 141 5.18 -7.28 1.34
C ASP A 141 3.76 -7.44 1.87
N TRP A 142 2.89 -6.47 1.57
CA TRP A 142 1.46 -6.55 1.86
C TRP A 142 0.61 -6.08 0.71
N TYR A 143 -0.55 -6.72 0.56
CA TYR A 143 -1.56 -6.32 -0.43
C TYR A 143 -2.94 -6.41 0.19
N VAL A 144 -3.74 -5.35 0.05
CA VAL A 144 -5.08 -5.29 0.66
C VAL A 144 -6.16 -5.11 -0.38
N PHE A 145 -7.33 -5.71 -0.14
CA PHE A 145 -8.55 -5.39 -0.88
C PHE A 145 -9.81 -5.67 -0.05
N THR A 146 -10.97 -5.25 -0.58
CA THR A 146 -12.25 -5.34 0.13
C THR A 146 -13.29 -6.14 -0.66
N GLY A 147 -14.05 -7.00 0.02
CA GLY A 147 -14.99 -7.92 -0.61
C GLY A 147 -16.12 -7.24 -1.37
N HIS A 148 -16.72 -6.20 -0.79
CA HIS A 148 -17.87 -5.49 -1.37
C HIS A 148 -17.58 -4.77 -2.70
N LYS A 149 -16.31 -4.62 -3.10
CA LYS A 149 -15.92 -4.07 -4.41
C LYS A 149 -15.73 -5.16 -5.46
N VAL A 150 -15.33 -6.37 -5.05
CA VAL A 150 -15.14 -7.53 -5.93
C VAL A 150 -16.40 -8.41 -6.02
N TYR A 151 -17.58 -7.76 -6.02
CA TYR A 151 -18.90 -8.41 -6.09
C TYR A 151 -19.23 -9.37 -4.92
N GLY A 152 -18.45 -9.31 -3.84
CA GLY A 152 -18.67 -10.08 -2.63
C GLY A 152 -19.54 -9.38 -1.58
N PRO A 153 -19.74 -10.00 -0.42
CA PRO A 153 -20.49 -9.42 0.68
C PRO A 153 -19.84 -8.16 1.27
N SER A 154 -20.64 -7.37 1.99
CA SER A 154 -20.12 -6.42 2.98
C SER A 154 -19.54 -7.17 4.19
N GLY A 155 -18.69 -6.48 4.97
CA GLY A 155 -18.13 -7.03 6.21
C GLY A 155 -16.98 -8.03 6.05
N ILE A 156 -16.43 -8.19 4.84
CA ILE A 156 -15.23 -8.99 4.58
C ILE A 156 -14.20 -8.20 3.75
N GLY A 157 -12.94 -8.33 4.14
CA GLY A 157 -11.75 -7.82 3.45
C GLY A 157 -10.61 -8.81 3.58
N VAL A 158 -9.53 -8.53 2.86
CA VAL A 158 -8.35 -9.39 2.80
C VAL A 158 -7.10 -8.55 2.99
N LEU A 159 -6.21 -9.07 3.83
CA LEU A 159 -4.80 -8.72 3.89
C LEU A 159 -4.01 -9.93 3.41
N TYR A 160 -3.27 -9.76 2.32
CA TYR A 160 -2.14 -10.63 2.00
C TYR A 160 -0.88 -10.08 2.70
N GLY A 161 -0.07 -10.96 3.27
CA GLY A 161 1.25 -10.65 3.82
C GLY A 161 2.23 -11.79 3.55
N ARG A 162 3.43 -11.44 3.05
CA ARG A 162 4.50 -12.38 2.72
C ARG A 162 5.16 -12.99 3.97
#